data_AF-A0A962V3K4-F1
#
_entry.id   AF-A0A962V3K4-F1
#
_cell.length_a   1.000
_cell.length_b   1.000
_cell.length_c   1.000
_cell.angle_alpha   90.00
_cell.angle_beta   90.00
_cell.angle_gamma   90.00
#
_symmetry.space_group_name_H-M   'P 1'
#
loop_
_entity.id
_entity.type
_entity.pdbx_description
1 polymer ?
#
loop_
_entity_poly.entity_id
_entity_poly.type
_entity_poly.pdbx_seq_one_letter_code
_entity_poly.pdbx_strand_id
1 'polypeptide(L)'
;TLDDLKNKFEVVKLKLQLECGGNGRAGFNPPASGNQWTVGAIGNAEWTGVRMRDVLKAAGIKSSAIYTAHYGNDGHLSGNPDKLPISRGVPIAKAMEEHSLIAFEMNGEPIPALNGFPVRTLCSGWPGSCSQKWLRRIQLRDVVHDGPKMTGTSYRVPRYPVAPGTDVPKEDFVIIESMPVKSLITYPETGTQLSGNTLEVRGHAWAGDRDVKALHVSIDFGATWIEAKLDPPPNKYSWQRWRADIEFPQAGYYEVWARATDDHGTMQPFAVAWNPKGYLNNSMHRIALNVA
;
A
#
# COMPACT_ATOMS: atom_id res chain seq x y z
N THR A 1 7.36 -9.38 -26.60
CA THR A 1 6.97 -10.63 -25.92
C THR A 1 7.53 -10.64 -24.51
N LEU A 2 7.31 -11.69 -23.71
CA LEU A 2 7.99 -11.84 -22.42
C LEU A 2 9.51 -11.98 -22.60
N ASP A 3 9.95 -12.70 -23.62
CA ASP A 3 11.37 -12.85 -23.96
C ASP A 3 11.99 -11.50 -24.36
N ASP A 4 11.27 -10.66 -25.11
CA ASP A 4 11.75 -9.31 -25.40
C ASP A 4 11.97 -8.48 -24.14
N LEU A 5 11.08 -8.57 -23.14
CA LEU A 5 11.28 -7.88 -21.87
C LEU A 5 12.58 -8.35 -21.22
N LYS A 6 12.79 -9.67 -21.14
CA LYS A 6 13.98 -10.27 -20.51
C LYS A 6 15.29 -9.98 -21.24
N ASN A 7 15.25 -9.88 -22.58
CA ASN A 7 16.46 -9.81 -23.40
C ASN A 7 16.82 -8.39 -23.86
N LYS A 8 15.87 -7.44 -23.89
CA LYS A 8 16.11 -6.08 -24.41
C LYS A 8 16.28 -5.02 -23.32
N PHE A 9 15.98 -5.35 -22.07
CA PHE A 9 16.03 -4.41 -20.95
C PHE A 9 16.79 -5.01 -19.77
N GLU A 10 17.32 -4.14 -18.92
CA GLU A 10 17.93 -4.57 -17.66
C GLU A 10 16.89 -5.25 -16.77
N VAL A 11 17.16 -6.51 -16.41
CA VAL A 11 16.35 -7.26 -15.44
C VAL A 11 16.84 -6.93 -14.03
N VAL A 12 15.92 -6.44 -13.21
CA VAL A 12 16.19 -6.03 -11.82
C VAL A 12 15.37 -6.85 -10.83
N LYS A 13 15.89 -6.98 -9.61
CA LYS A 13 15.20 -7.59 -8.46
C LYS A 13 15.01 -6.53 -7.38
N LEU A 14 13.78 -6.27 -6.99
CA LEU A 14 13.45 -5.27 -5.97
C LEU A 14 12.48 -5.85 -4.94
N LYS A 15 12.67 -5.52 -3.66
CA LYS A 15 11.68 -5.84 -2.61
C LYS A 15 10.66 -4.71 -2.56
N LEU A 16 9.41 -4.99 -2.92
CA LEU A 16 8.41 -3.96 -3.10
C LEU A 16 7.10 -4.35 -2.42
N GLN A 17 6.55 -3.40 -1.67
CA GLN A 17 5.25 -3.55 -1.03
C GLN A 17 4.12 -3.27 -2.02
N LEU A 18 3.00 -3.96 -1.82
CA LEU A 18 1.71 -3.65 -2.43
C LEU A 18 0.63 -3.65 -1.35
N GLU A 19 0.06 -2.48 -1.10
CA GLU A 19 -1.06 -2.30 -0.18
C GLU A 19 -2.37 -2.02 -0.93
N CYS A 20 -3.45 -2.70 -0.54
CA CYS A 20 -4.78 -2.32 -1.01
C CYS A 20 -5.15 -0.94 -0.45
N GLY A 21 -5.65 -0.02 -1.27
CA GLY A 21 -6.12 1.30 -0.80
C GLY A 21 -7.19 1.21 0.31
N GLY A 22 -7.88 0.06 0.42
CA GLY A 22 -8.87 -0.24 1.46
C GLY A 22 -8.36 -1.09 2.62
N ASN A 23 -7.04 -1.27 2.77
CA ASN A 23 -6.48 -1.95 3.94
C ASN A 23 -6.84 -1.16 5.21
N GLY A 24 -7.36 -1.83 6.23
CA GLY A 24 -7.88 -1.22 7.46
C GLY A 24 -9.31 -0.70 7.36
N ARG A 25 -10.08 -1.00 6.30
CA ARG A 25 -11.47 -0.53 6.16
C ARG A 25 -12.36 -0.90 7.36
N ALA A 26 -12.14 -2.05 7.98
CA ALA A 26 -12.89 -2.48 9.15
C ALA A 26 -12.74 -1.55 10.38
N GLY A 27 -11.70 -0.69 10.39
CA GLY A 27 -11.46 0.28 11.46
C GLY A 27 -12.22 1.60 11.32
N PHE A 28 -13.03 1.79 10.28
CA PHE A 28 -13.84 3.01 10.14
C PHE A 28 -15.08 2.96 11.03
N ASN A 29 -15.34 4.07 11.73
CA ASN A 29 -16.56 4.26 12.52
C ASN A 29 -17.23 5.60 12.14
N PRO A 30 -18.49 5.60 11.65
CA PRO A 30 -19.29 4.43 11.29
C PRO A 30 -18.69 3.64 10.11
N PRO A 31 -19.07 2.37 9.92
CA PRO A 31 -18.51 1.50 8.89
C PRO A 31 -18.64 2.09 7.48
N ALA A 32 -17.57 1.99 6.69
CA ALA A 32 -17.57 2.39 5.29
C ALA A 32 -17.86 1.21 4.35
N SER A 33 -18.40 1.52 3.16
CA SER A 33 -18.73 0.51 2.15
C SER A 33 -17.51 -0.17 1.52
N GLY A 34 -17.63 -1.45 1.16
CA GLY A 34 -16.60 -2.26 0.51
C GLY A 34 -16.13 -3.46 1.35
N ASN A 35 -15.08 -4.14 0.88
CA ASN A 35 -14.53 -5.31 1.59
C ASN A 35 -13.95 -4.89 2.95
N GLN A 36 -14.41 -5.53 4.03
CA GLN A 36 -14.01 -5.20 5.40
C GLN A 36 -12.63 -5.78 5.75
N TRP A 37 -11.60 -5.31 5.05
CA TRP A 37 -10.22 -5.64 5.36
C TRP A 37 -9.87 -5.15 6.76
N THR A 38 -9.31 -6.04 7.58
CA THR A 38 -8.58 -5.68 8.80
C THR A 38 -7.21 -5.13 8.39
N VAL A 39 -6.09 -5.69 8.81
CA VAL A 39 -4.75 -5.13 8.56
C VAL A 39 -3.91 -5.91 7.53
N GLY A 40 -4.40 -7.06 7.08
CA GLY A 40 -3.65 -7.99 6.23
C GLY A 40 -3.68 -7.73 4.73
N ALA A 41 -4.30 -6.64 4.25
CA ALA A 41 -4.39 -6.35 2.81
C ALA A 41 -3.13 -5.64 2.27
N ILE A 42 -1.96 -6.15 2.65
CA ILE A 42 -0.64 -5.72 2.21
C ILE A 42 0.31 -6.92 2.11
N GLY A 43 1.24 -6.86 1.17
CA GLY A 43 2.38 -7.80 1.13
C GLY A 43 3.64 -7.12 0.62
N ASN A 44 4.81 -7.62 1.03
CA ASN A 44 6.12 -7.19 0.54
C ASN A 44 6.87 -8.41 0.01
N ALA A 45 7.13 -8.43 -1.28
CA ALA A 45 7.77 -9.55 -1.97
C ALA A 45 9.00 -9.05 -2.74
N GLU A 46 9.91 -9.96 -3.05
CA GLU A 46 10.93 -9.71 -4.06
C GLU A 46 10.31 -9.90 -5.45
N TRP A 47 10.46 -8.94 -6.33
CA TRP A 47 9.91 -8.97 -7.68
C TRP A 47 11.05 -8.90 -8.68
N THR A 48 11.06 -9.82 -9.64
CA THR A 48 11.96 -9.75 -10.81
C THR A 48 11.19 -9.20 -12.00
N GLY A 49 11.77 -8.21 -12.68
CA GLY A 49 11.15 -7.54 -13.81
C GLY A 49 12.08 -6.58 -14.52
N VAL A 50 11.50 -5.75 -15.38
CA VAL A 50 12.20 -4.63 -16.02
C VAL A 50 11.60 -3.32 -15.55
N ARG A 51 12.39 -2.25 -15.54
CA ARG A 51 11.88 -0.93 -15.15
C ARG A 51 10.89 -0.43 -16.21
N MET A 52 9.71 -0.01 -15.77
CA MET A 52 8.68 0.51 -16.65
C MET A 52 9.20 1.71 -17.47
N ARG A 53 10.00 2.58 -16.84
CA ARG A 53 10.63 3.75 -17.47
C ARG A 53 11.45 3.39 -18.72
N ASP A 54 12.14 2.25 -18.72
CA ASP A 54 13.03 1.89 -19.83
C ASP A 54 12.23 1.37 -21.02
N VAL A 55 11.17 0.62 -20.75
CA VAL A 55 10.19 0.20 -21.77
C VAL A 55 9.47 1.41 -22.37
N LEU A 56 9.07 2.39 -21.53
CA LEU A 56 8.42 3.62 -22.01
C LEU A 56 9.35 4.52 -22.83
N LYS A 57 10.64 4.61 -22.47
CA LYS A 57 11.65 5.32 -23.28
C LYS A 57 11.84 4.65 -24.64
N ALA A 58 11.97 3.32 -24.66
CA ALA A 58 12.10 2.56 -25.90
C ALA A 58 10.85 2.68 -26.80
N ALA A 59 9.67 2.85 -26.22
CA ALA A 59 8.43 3.10 -26.94
C ALA A 59 8.31 4.52 -27.52
N GLY A 60 9.19 5.46 -27.13
CA GLY A 60 9.17 6.85 -27.61
C GLY A 60 8.04 7.68 -27.00
N ILE A 61 8.07 7.89 -25.68
CA ILE A 61 7.12 8.76 -24.98
C ILE A 61 7.10 10.18 -25.59
N LYS A 62 5.90 10.65 -25.95
CA LYS A 62 5.70 12.02 -26.43
C LYS A 62 5.64 12.98 -25.26
N SER A 63 6.09 14.21 -25.45
CA SER A 63 6.02 15.28 -24.43
C SER A 63 4.58 15.61 -23.98
N SER A 64 3.58 15.30 -24.82
CA SER A 64 2.17 15.47 -24.49
C SER A 64 1.60 14.38 -23.57
N ALA A 65 2.32 13.27 -23.33
CA ALA A 65 1.82 12.21 -22.46
C ALA A 65 1.85 12.65 -20.98
N ILE A 66 0.71 12.57 -20.31
CA ILE A 66 0.57 12.93 -18.88
C ILE A 66 0.16 11.73 -18.02
N TYR A 67 -0.38 10.66 -18.61
CA TYR A 67 -0.87 9.50 -17.88
C TYR A 67 -0.61 8.17 -18.63
N THR A 68 -0.47 7.09 -17.87
CA THR A 68 -0.50 5.71 -18.38
C THR A 68 -1.90 5.11 -18.20
N ALA A 69 -2.34 4.27 -19.11
CA ALA A 69 -3.54 3.45 -18.98
C ALA A 69 -3.16 1.98 -19.11
N HIS A 70 -3.44 1.19 -18.07
CA HIS A 70 -3.07 -0.21 -17.97
C HIS A 70 -4.30 -1.08 -18.21
N TYR A 71 -4.18 -2.01 -19.15
CA TYR A 71 -5.23 -2.95 -19.52
C TYR A 71 -4.79 -4.37 -19.17
N GLY A 72 -5.65 -5.08 -18.44
CA GLY A 72 -5.48 -6.50 -18.14
C GLY A 72 -6.17 -7.42 -19.15
N ASN A 73 -5.91 -8.72 -19.02
CA ASN A 73 -6.61 -9.77 -19.76
C ASN A 73 -7.68 -10.48 -18.91
N ASP A 74 -8.05 -9.90 -17.77
CA ASP A 74 -9.13 -10.38 -16.93
C ASP A 74 -10.52 -10.11 -17.54
N GLY A 75 -11.49 -10.95 -17.16
CA GLY A 75 -12.89 -10.74 -17.53
C GLY A 75 -13.54 -9.69 -16.62
N HIS A 76 -14.53 -8.95 -17.16
CA HIS A 76 -15.38 -8.11 -16.32
C HIS A 76 -16.17 -8.96 -15.32
N LEU A 77 -16.41 -8.44 -14.11
CA LEU A 77 -17.10 -9.17 -13.04
C LEU A 77 -18.52 -9.65 -13.40
N SER A 78 -19.16 -9.00 -14.37
CA SER A 78 -20.49 -9.43 -14.87
C SER A 78 -20.42 -10.56 -15.91
N GLY A 79 -19.23 -11.04 -16.29
CA GLY A 79 -19.02 -12.01 -17.37
C GLY A 79 -19.25 -11.46 -18.78
N ASN A 80 -19.57 -10.16 -18.93
CA ASN A 80 -19.80 -9.55 -20.23
C ASN A 80 -18.44 -9.23 -20.90
N PRO A 81 -18.10 -9.84 -22.05
CA PRO A 81 -16.82 -9.65 -22.73
C PRO A 81 -16.64 -8.26 -23.37
N ASP A 82 -17.73 -7.51 -23.58
CA ASP A 82 -17.70 -6.16 -24.16
C ASP A 82 -17.42 -5.08 -23.12
N LYS A 83 -17.40 -5.44 -21.83
CA LYS A 83 -17.03 -4.53 -20.75
C LYS A 83 -15.57 -4.71 -20.38
N LEU A 84 -14.85 -3.60 -20.29
CA LEU A 84 -13.51 -3.61 -19.75
C LEU A 84 -13.55 -3.95 -18.25
N PRO A 85 -12.64 -4.82 -17.76
CA PRO A 85 -12.43 -5.00 -16.33
C PRO A 85 -11.82 -3.73 -15.72
N ILE A 86 -11.29 -3.83 -14.49
CA ILE A 86 -10.55 -2.72 -13.89
C ILE A 86 -9.42 -2.28 -14.83
N SER A 87 -9.38 -0.98 -15.13
CA SER A 87 -8.36 -0.36 -15.99
C SER A 87 -7.98 0.95 -15.32
N ARG A 88 -6.86 0.90 -14.60
CA ARG A 88 -6.28 2.07 -13.94
C ARG A 88 -4.97 2.44 -14.63
N GLY A 89 -4.22 3.33 -14.01
CA GLY A 89 -2.86 3.68 -14.40
C GLY A 89 -2.32 4.70 -13.41
N VAL A 90 -1.26 5.39 -13.81
CA VAL A 90 -0.59 6.40 -12.99
C VAL A 90 -0.11 7.57 -13.86
N PRO A 91 0.13 8.77 -13.28
CA PRO A 91 0.83 9.84 -13.98
C PRO A 91 2.17 9.37 -14.55
N ILE A 92 2.61 9.98 -15.65
CA ILE A 92 3.91 9.65 -16.26
C ILE A 92 5.05 9.73 -15.25
N ALA A 93 5.04 10.72 -14.36
CA ALA A 93 6.06 10.85 -13.32
C ALA A 93 6.22 9.58 -12.47
N LYS A 94 5.10 8.94 -12.07
CA LYS A 94 5.14 7.68 -11.33
C LYS A 94 5.54 6.49 -12.21
N ALA A 95 5.06 6.42 -13.45
CA ALA A 95 5.45 5.35 -14.38
C ALA A 95 6.94 5.38 -14.76
N MET A 96 7.53 6.58 -14.78
CA MET A 96 8.94 6.83 -15.10
C MET A 96 9.87 6.74 -13.87
N GLU A 97 9.31 6.58 -12.67
CA GLU A 97 10.06 6.42 -11.43
C GLU A 97 10.89 5.13 -11.44
N GLU A 98 11.98 5.13 -10.67
CA GLU A 98 13.00 4.08 -10.71
C GLU A 98 12.49 2.69 -10.29
N HIS A 99 11.56 2.61 -9.34
CA HIS A 99 11.04 1.38 -8.77
C HIS A 99 9.69 0.94 -9.36
N SER A 100 9.18 1.66 -10.37
CA SER A 100 8.03 1.18 -11.16
C SER A 100 8.47 0.05 -12.10
N LEU A 101 7.89 -1.13 -11.94
CA LEU A 101 8.29 -2.34 -12.67
C LEU A 101 7.20 -2.88 -13.58
N ILE A 102 7.63 -3.57 -14.63
CA ILE A 102 6.88 -4.61 -15.33
C ILE A 102 7.50 -5.94 -14.90
N ALA A 103 6.84 -6.65 -13.99
CA ALA A 103 7.35 -7.82 -13.30
C ALA A 103 6.81 -9.13 -13.88
N PHE A 104 7.63 -10.18 -13.86
CA PHE A 104 7.30 -11.53 -14.33
C PHE A 104 7.68 -12.67 -13.36
N GLU A 105 8.43 -12.38 -12.28
CA GLU A 105 8.63 -13.30 -11.15
C GLU A 105 8.29 -12.62 -9.80
N MET A 106 7.92 -13.44 -8.83
CA MET A 106 7.66 -13.07 -7.44
C MET A 106 8.35 -14.10 -6.53
N ASN A 107 9.26 -13.64 -5.68
CA ASN A 107 10.08 -14.44 -4.77
C ASN A 107 10.89 -15.56 -5.46
N GLY A 108 11.50 -15.23 -6.60
CA GLY A 108 12.35 -16.16 -7.36
C GLY A 108 11.60 -17.14 -8.28
N GLU A 109 10.27 -17.16 -8.21
CA GLU A 109 9.42 -18.05 -9.01
C GLU A 109 8.54 -17.25 -9.98
N PRO A 110 8.03 -17.87 -11.07
CA PRO A 110 7.04 -17.22 -11.93
C PRO A 110 5.88 -16.66 -11.10
N ILE A 111 5.38 -15.47 -11.45
CA ILE A 111 4.28 -14.84 -10.70
C ILE A 111 3.11 -15.82 -10.60
N PRO A 112 2.55 -16.09 -9.40
CA PRO A 112 1.38 -16.94 -9.29
C PRO A 112 0.18 -16.40 -10.07
N ALA A 113 -0.71 -17.26 -10.56
CA ALA A 113 -1.83 -16.88 -11.41
C ALA A 113 -2.68 -15.74 -10.84
N LEU A 114 -3.05 -15.81 -9.54
CA LEU A 114 -3.84 -14.78 -8.86
C LEU A 114 -3.07 -13.48 -8.60
N ASN A 115 -1.74 -13.51 -8.69
CA ASN A 115 -0.86 -12.36 -8.53
C ASN A 115 -0.53 -11.69 -9.87
N GLY A 116 -0.99 -12.26 -11.00
CA GLY A 116 -0.98 -11.60 -12.31
C GLY A 116 -0.07 -12.26 -13.35
N PHE A 117 0.16 -13.58 -13.27
CA PHE A 117 0.87 -14.34 -14.31
C PHE A 117 0.37 -13.99 -15.73
N PRO A 118 1.24 -13.90 -16.76
CA PRO A 118 2.70 -14.02 -16.69
C PRO A 118 3.40 -12.70 -16.35
N VAL A 119 2.68 -11.58 -16.39
CA VAL A 119 3.28 -10.25 -16.26
C VAL A 119 2.31 -9.27 -15.62
N ARG A 120 2.82 -8.41 -14.74
CA ARG A 120 2.06 -7.34 -14.09
C ARG A 120 2.85 -6.04 -14.04
N THR A 121 2.18 -4.91 -13.85
CA THR A 121 2.86 -3.70 -13.38
C THR A 121 2.96 -3.67 -11.86
N LEU A 122 3.98 -2.97 -11.37
CA LEU A 122 4.14 -2.56 -9.97
C LEU A 122 4.37 -1.05 -9.94
N CYS A 123 3.54 -0.37 -9.17
CA CYS A 123 3.64 1.07 -8.89
C CYS A 123 3.64 1.25 -7.36
N SER A 124 4.60 0.62 -6.70
CA SER A 124 4.66 0.51 -5.23
C SER A 124 4.73 1.87 -4.56
N GLY A 125 4.23 1.93 -3.31
CA GLY A 125 3.96 3.20 -2.63
C GLY A 125 2.57 3.77 -2.91
N TRP A 126 1.92 3.38 -4.01
CA TRP A 126 0.56 3.77 -4.37
C TRP A 126 -0.41 2.58 -4.18
N PRO A 127 -1.75 2.78 -4.15
CA PRO A 127 -2.69 1.68 -4.01
C PRO A 127 -2.43 0.56 -5.01
N GLY A 128 -2.48 -0.69 -4.55
CA GLY A 128 -2.24 -1.88 -5.37
C GLY A 128 -3.12 -1.98 -6.62
N SER A 129 -4.24 -1.25 -6.67
CA SER A 129 -5.07 -1.08 -7.87
C SER A 129 -4.38 -0.38 -9.05
N CYS A 130 -3.28 0.35 -8.83
CA CYS A 130 -2.44 0.95 -9.88
C CYS A 130 -1.47 -0.08 -10.48
N SER A 131 -1.25 -1.20 -9.78
CA SER A 131 -0.36 -2.29 -10.17
C SER A 131 -1.16 -3.37 -10.90
N GLN A 132 -1.33 -3.20 -12.22
CA GLN A 132 -2.21 -4.00 -13.08
C GLN A 132 -1.72 -5.44 -13.19
N LYS A 133 -2.58 -6.39 -12.85
CA LYS A 133 -2.36 -7.84 -13.06
C LYS A 133 -2.74 -8.25 -14.48
N TRP A 134 -2.19 -9.37 -14.93
CA TRP A 134 -2.48 -9.96 -16.25
C TRP A 134 -2.29 -8.93 -17.37
N LEU A 135 -1.21 -8.15 -17.28
CA LEU A 135 -0.97 -6.96 -18.08
C LEU A 135 -0.91 -7.33 -19.57
N ARG A 136 -1.73 -6.65 -20.37
CA ARG A 136 -1.79 -6.81 -21.82
C ARG A 136 -1.32 -5.56 -22.57
N ARG A 137 -1.62 -4.37 -22.05
CA ARG A 137 -1.28 -3.11 -22.72
C ARG A 137 -1.04 -1.99 -21.72
N ILE A 138 0.00 -1.19 -21.97
CA ILE A 138 0.19 0.13 -21.40
C ILE A 138 -0.01 1.14 -22.54
N GLN A 139 -0.98 2.04 -22.40
CA GLN A 139 -1.23 3.12 -23.34
C GLN A 139 -0.83 4.45 -22.71
N LEU A 140 -0.07 5.26 -23.44
CA LEU A 140 0.27 6.62 -23.03
C LEU A 140 -0.83 7.57 -23.49
N ARG A 141 -1.26 8.46 -22.59
CA ARG A 141 -2.39 9.36 -22.78
C ARG A 141 -2.00 10.78 -22.41
N ASP A 142 -2.53 11.74 -23.15
CA ASP A 142 -2.46 13.19 -22.90
C ASP A 142 -3.58 13.69 -21.98
N VAL A 143 -4.39 12.76 -21.47
CA VAL A 143 -5.45 12.99 -20.48
C VAL A 143 -5.30 12.00 -19.33
N VAL A 144 -5.77 12.38 -18.14
CA VAL A 144 -5.92 11.44 -17.02
C VAL A 144 -6.78 10.27 -17.47
N HIS A 145 -6.36 9.04 -17.17
CA HIS A 145 -7.10 7.86 -17.60
C HIS A 145 -8.52 7.85 -17.01
N ASP A 146 -9.50 7.49 -17.83
CA ASP A 146 -10.94 7.51 -17.58
C ASP A 146 -11.56 6.10 -17.61
N GLY A 147 -10.73 5.05 -17.52
CA GLY A 147 -11.18 3.65 -17.52
C GLY A 147 -11.97 3.23 -16.26
N PRO A 148 -12.56 2.02 -16.25
CA PRO A 148 -13.25 1.50 -15.09
C PRO A 148 -12.42 1.60 -13.81
N LYS A 149 -13.02 2.22 -12.78
CA LYS A 149 -12.41 2.53 -11.47
C LYS A 149 -11.41 3.70 -11.45
N MET A 150 -11.33 4.52 -12.50
CA MET A 150 -10.65 5.82 -12.48
C MET A 150 -11.58 7.03 -12.25
N THR A 151 -12.87 6.86 -12.50
CA THR A 151 -13.91 7.89 -12.36
C THR A 151 -14.81 7.66 -11.15
N GLY A 152 -15.70 8.63 -10.87
CA GLY A 152 -16.61 8.56 -9.74
C GLY A 152 -15.87 8.57 -8.40
N THR A 153 -16.15 7.60 -7.54
CA THR A 153 -15.60 7.53 -6.17
C THR A 153 -14.66 6.35 -5.94
N SER A 154 -14.39 5.53 -6.97
CA SER A 154 -13.50 4.38 -6.82
C SER A 154 -12.05 4.84 -6.68
N TYR A 155 -11.36 4.36 -5.64
CA TYR A 155 -9.98 4.74 -5.32
C TYR A 155 -9.72 6.25 -5.34
N ARG A 156 -10.69 6.99 -4.83
CA ARG A 156 -10.65 8.42 -4.61
C ARG A 156 -11.10 8.72 -3.19
N VAL A 157 -10.60 9.82 -2.63
CA VAL A 157 -11.03 10.34 -1.32
C VAL A 157 -11.48 11.80 -1.48
N PRO A 158 -12.37 12.31 -0.61
CA PRO A 158 -12.66 13.74 -0.55
C PRO A 158 -11.36 14.53 -0.35
N ARG A 159 -11.20 15.66 -1.04
CA ARG A 159 -10.02 16.54 -0.90
C ARG A 159 -9.95 17.30 0.43
N TYR A 160 -10.97 17.16 1.27
CA TYR A 160 -11.10 17.76 2.60
C TYR A 160 -11.80 16.77 3.56
N PRO A 161 -11.61 16.89 4.89
CA PRO A 161 -12.33 16.07 5.86
C PRO A 161 -13.84 16.27 5.76
N VAL A 162 -14.61 15.20 5.95
CA VAL A 162 -16.08 15.22 5.89
C VAL A 162 -16.68 14.48 7.07
N ALA A 163 -17.88 14.87 7.48
CA ALA A 163 -18.61 14.14 8.50
C ALA A 163 -19.09 12.78 7.93
N PRO A 164 -19.24 11.77 8.78
CA PRO A 164 -19.85 10.51 8.35
C PRO A 164 -21.26 10.71 7.79
N GLY A 165 -21.54 10.06 6.66
CA GLY A 165 -22.83 10.18 5.97
C GLY A 165 -22.97 11.40 5.07
N THR A 166 -21.99 12.31 5.02
CA THR A 166 -21.97 13.42 4.06
C THR A 166 -21.99 12.90 2.62
N ASP A 167 -22.91 13.41 1.81
CA ASP A 167 -22.87 13.23 0.36
C ASP A 167 -21.88 14.24 -0.23
N VAL A 168 -20.77 13.73 -0.74
CA VAL A 168 -19.66 14.55 -1.23
C VAL A 168 -19.79 14.69 -2.75
N PRO A 169 -19.77 15.92 -3.31
CA PRO A 169 -19.79 16.13 -4.76
C PRO A 169 -18.65 15.37 -5.45
N LYS A 170 -18.92 14.78 -6.63
CA LYS A 170 -17.96 13.91 -7.33
C LYS A 170 -16.69 14.65 -7.75
N GLU A 171 -16.81 15.94 -8.04
CA GLU A 171 -15.73 16.86 -8.38
C GLU A 171 -14.76 17.12 -7.23
N ASP A 172 -15.19 16.92 -5.98
CA ASP A 172 -14.36 17.08 -4.79
C ASP A 172 -13.56 15.82 -4.44
N PHE A 173 -13.75 14.73 -5.19
CA PHE A 173 -12.98 13.49 -5.03
C PHE A 173 -11.68 13.53 -5.82
N VAL A 174 -10.56 13.39 -5.12
CA VAL A 174 -9.21 13.30 -5.71
C VAL A 174 -8.74 11.85 -5.79
N ILE A 175 -7.97 11.54 -6.83
CA ILE A 175 -7.39 10.20 -7.04
C ILE A 175 -6.42 9.91 -5.89
N ILE A 176 -6.51 8.71 -5.32
CA ILE A 176 -5.50 8.26 -4.35
C ILE A 176 -4.20 7.99 -5.11
N GLU A 177 -3.16 8.71 -4.71
CA GLU A 177 -1.78 8.60 -5.18
C GLU A 177 -0.92 7.90 -4.12
N SER A 178 0.06 8.58 -3.52
CA SER A 178 0.87 8.03 -2.44
C SER A 178 0.01 7.56 -1.26
N MET A 179 0.27 6.34 -0.79
CA MET A 179 -0.28 5.83 0.46
C MET A 179 0.35 6.57 1.66
N PRO A 180 -0.38 6.78 2.77
CA PRO A 180 0.17 7.43 3.96
C PRO A 180 1.13 6.51 4.72
N VAL A 181 1.92 7.09 5.63
CA VAL A 181 2.73 6.33 6.60
C VAL A 181 1.87 5.41 7.45
N LYS A 182 2.33 4.17 7.62
CA LYS A 182 1.64 3.12 8.37
C LYS A 182 2.61 2.13 8.98
N SER A 183 2.22 1.53 10.09
CA SER A 183 2.93 0.43 10.74
C SER A 183 1.96 -0.58 11.34
N LEU A 184 2.45 -1.81 11.49
CA LEU A 184 1.73 -2.91 12.13
C LEU A 184 2.67 -3.64 13.08
N ILE A 185 2.20 -3.85 14.31
CA ILE A 185 2.66 -4.91 15.20
C ILE A 185 2.35 -6.28 14.57
N THR A 186 3.35 -7.14 14.46
CA THR A 186 3.19 -8.53 13.99
C THR A 186 3.54 -9.55 15.07
N TYR A 187 4.11 -9.10 16.19
CA TYR A 187 4.32 -9.89 17.40
C TYR A 187 4.43 -8.96 18.61
N PRO A 188 3.79 -9.29 19.75
CA PRO A 188 2.90 -10.44 19.95
C PRO A 188 1.53 -10.25 19.26
N GLU A 189 0.65 -11.25 19.35
CA GLU A 189 -0.75 -11.12 18.94
C GLU A 189 -1.64 -10.63 20.11
N THR A 190 -2.79 -10.05 19.77
CA THR A 190 -3.81 -9.71 20.75
C THR A 190 -4.26 -10.96 21.51
N GLY A 191 -4.38 -10.85 22.84
CA GLY A 191 -4.79 -11.95 23.73
C GLY A 191 -3.61 -12.68 24.40
N THR A 192 -2.38 -12.33 24.04
CA THR A 192 -1.16 -12.90 24.64
C THR A 192 -1.17 -12.79 26.17
N GLN A 193 -0.82 -13.89 26.84
CA GLN A 193 -0.59 -13.96 28.28
C GLN A 193 0.90 -14.04 28.53
N LEU A 194 1.49 -13.01 29.13
CA LEU A 194 2.93 -12.90 29.36
C LEU A 194 3.27 -13.36 30.79
N SER A 195 4.11 -14.38 30.91
CA SER A 195 4.50 -14.95 32.21
C SER A 195 5.61 -14.18 32.95
N GLY A 196 6.28 -13.25 32.28
CA GLY A 196 7.27 -12.34 32.87
C GLY A 196 6.88 -10.89 32.63
N ASN A 197 7.78 -9.95 32.93
CA ASN A 197 7.53 -8.53 32.74
C ASN A 197 8.24 -7.93 31.51
N THR A 198 8.89 -8.74 30.68
CA THR A 198 9.60 -8.26 29.48
C THR A 198 9.13 -8.96 28.21
N LEU A 199 9.08 -8.22 27.10
CA LEU A 199 8.67 -8.75 25.79
C LEU A 199 9.29 -7.96 24.64
N GLU A 200 9.84 -8.65 23.65
CA GLU A 200 10.13 -8.03 22.35
C GLU A 200 8.81 -7.79 21.62
N VAL A 201 8.52 -6.53 21.30
CA VAL A 201 7.44 -6.14 20.37
C VAL A 201 8.07 -5.80 19.04
N ARG A 202 7.54 -6.36 17.94
CA ARG A 202 8.10 -6.15 16.60
C ARG A 202 7.05 -6.09 15.51
N GLY A 203 7.45 -5.53 14.38
CA GLY A 203 6.55 -5.35 13.25
C GLY A 203 7.19 -4.79 12.00
N HIS A 204 6.33 -4.25 11.14
CA HIS A 204 6.72 -3.60 9.89
C HIS A 204 6.15 -2.19 9.79
N ALA A 205 6.83 -1.31 9.04
CA ALA A 205 6.40 0.06 8.74
C ALA A 205 6.73 0.44 7.29
N TRP A 206 5.93 1.31 6.67
CA TRP A 206 6.10 1.81 5.30
C TRP A 206 5.41 3.17 5.12
N ALA A 207 5.79 3.95 4.08
CA ALA A 207 5.30 5.33 3.92
C ALA A 207 5.08 5.83 2.48
N GLY A 208 4.46 5.02 1.62
CA GLY A 208 4.13 5.50 0.27
C GLY A 208 5.36 6.01 -0.49
N ASP A 209 5.32 7.23 -1.03
CA ASP A 209 6.44 7.93 -1.69
C ASP A 209 7.50 8.49 -0.72
N ARG A 210 7.22 8.47 0.59
CA ARG A 210 8.10 8.85 1.70
C ARG A 210 8.81 7.64 2.29
N ASP A 211 9.75 7.92 3.20
CA ASP A 211 10.45 6.91 4.00
C ASP A 211 10.01 6.98 5.47
N VAL A 212 10.04 5.84 6.19
CA VAL A 212 9.76 5.84 7.63
C VAL A 212 11.01 6.29 8.36
N LYS A 213 10.91 7.39 9.08
CA LYS A 213 12.03 8.01 9.79
C LYS A 213 12.18 7.53 11.22
N ALA A 214 11.05 7.26 11.88
CA ALA A 214 11.03 6.82 13.27
C ALA A 214 9.84 5.90 13.54
N LEU A 215 9.97 5.06 14.56
CA LEU A 215 8.88 4.26 15.08
C LEU A 215 8.88 4.29 16.61
N HIS A 216 7.69 4.42 17.18
CA HIS A 216 7.50 4.46 18.62
C HIS A 216 6.44 3.44 19.04
N VAL A 217 6.62 2.91 20.23
CA VAL A 217 5.69 2.01 20.90
C VAL A 217 5.19 2.67 22.18
N SER A 218 3.91 2.50 22.49
CA SER A 218 3.32 2.89 23.77
C SER A 218 2.70 1.67 24.45
N ILE A 219 2.75 1.64 25.77
CA ILE A 219 2.07 0.64 26.63
C ILE A 219 1.00 1.27 27.51
N ASP A 220 0.70 2.55 27.33
CA ASP A 220 -0.19 3.35 28.18
C ASP A 220 -1.20 4.13 27.33
N PHE A 221 -1.73 3.45 26.31
CA PHE A 221 -2.77 3.99 25.41
C PHE A 221 -2.34 5.27 24.68
N GLY A 222 -1.04 5.40 24.40
CA GLY A 222 -0.45 6.51 23.65
C GLY A 222 -0.08 7.74 24.49
N ALA A 223 -0.13 7.65 25.83
CA ALA A 223 0.23 8.75 26.71
C ALA A 223 1.76 9.00 26.71
N THR A 224 2.56 7.94 26.73
CA THR A 224 4.03 7.99 26.60
C THR A 224 4.52 7.07 25.50
N TRP A 225 5.73 7.33 25.01
CA TRP A 225 6.28 6.69 23.82
C TRP A 225 7.73 6.26 24.04
N ILE A 226 8.02 5.01 23.70
CA ILE A 226 9.34 4.40 23.70
C ILE A 226 9.80 4.33 22.25
N GLU A 227 10.98 4.87 21.94
CA GLU A 227 11.55 4.75 20.60
C GLU A 227 11.94 3.29 20.32
N ALA A 228 11.49 2.77 19.18
CA ALA A 228 11.82 1.44 18.72
C ALA A 228 13.02 1.49 17.77
N LYS A 229 13.81 0.42 17.75
CA LYS A 229 14.83 0.23 16.73
C LYS A 229 14.16 -0.01 15.38
N LEU A 230 14.49 0.83 14.40
CA LEU A 230 14.01 0.73 13.02
C LEU A 230 15.18 0.40 12.08
N ASP A 231 15.09 -0.74 11.39
CA ASP A 231 16.10 -1.13 10.41
C ASP A 231 15.87 -0.39 9.07
N PRO A 232 16.94 -0.06 8.32
CA PRO A 232 16.79 0.58 7.01
C PRO A 232 16.09 -0.37 6.01
N PRO A 233 15.34 0.17 5.02
CA PRO A 233 14.71 -0.66 4.02
C PRO A 233 15.76 -1.21 3.05
N PRO A 234 15.57 -2.43 2.50
CA PRO A 234 16.45 -2.97 1.44
C PRO A 234 16.54 -2.08 0.19
N ASN A 235 15.46 -1.39 -0.15
CA ASN A 235 15.33 -0.43 -1.25
C ASN A 235 14.08 0.43 -1.03
N LYS A 236 13.91 1.52 -1.78
CA LYS A 236 12.71 2.36 -1.72
C LYS A 236 11.46 1.51 -1.99
N TYR A 237 10.39 1.77 -1.24
CA TYR A 237 9.12 1.02 -1.25
C TYR A 237 9.16 -0.42 -0.71
N SER A 238 10.28 -0.91 -0.19
CA SER A 238 10.20 -2.05 0.74
C SER A 238 9.73 -1.55 2.10
N TRP A 239 8.96 -2.36 2.83
CA TRP A 239 8.74 -2.06 4.24
C TRP A 239 10.06 -2.13 5.04
N GLN A 240 10.06 -1.48 6.19
CA GLN A 240 11.11 -1.52 7.20
C GLN A 240 10.67 -2.42 8.35
N ARG A 241 11.63 -3.12 8.96
CA ARG A 241 11.40 -3.90 10.17
C ARG A 241 11.71 -3.04 11.38
N TRP A 242 10.95 -3.22 12.45
CA TRP A 242 11.20 -2.56 13.72
C TRP A 242 11.05 -3.52 14.89
N ARG A 243 11.71 -3.20 16.00
CA ARG A 243 11.63 -3.93 17.27
C ARG A 243 11.86 -3.01 18.47
N ALA A 244 11.19 -3.31 19.58
CA ALA A 244 11.38 -2.67 20.86
C ALA A 244 11.31 -3.72 21.96
N ASP A 245 12.31 -3.73 22.85
CA ASP A 245 12.26 -4.52 24.07
C ASP A 245 11.51 -3.71 25.12
N ILE A 246 10.38 -4.24 25.58
CA ILE A 246 9.48 -3.56 26.49
C ILE A 246 9.55 -4.21 27.86
N GLU A 247 9.68 -3.40 28.90
CA GLU A 247 9.50 -3.80 30.29
C GLU A 247 8.17 -3.23 30.82
N PHE A 248 7.30 -4.12 31.29
CA PHE A 248 6.02 -3.78 31.87
C PHE A 248 6.19 -3.54 33.38
N PRO A 249 5.73 -2.39 33.91
CA PRO A 249 6.02 -2.01 35.30
C PRO A 249 5.30 -2.87 36.34
N GLN A 250 4.21 -3.53 35.98
CA GLN A 250 3.40 -4.35 36.87
C GLN A 250 2.57 -5.38 36.10
N ALA A 251 2.02 -6.36 36.82
CA ALA A 251 1.01 -7.26 36.28
C ALA A 251 -0.28 -6.50 35.90
N GLY A 252 -0.98 -6.97 34.88
CA GLY A 252 -2.25 -6.40 34.44
C GLY A 252 -2.46 -6.36 32.92
N TYR A 253 -3.54 -5.70 32.53
CA TYR A 253 -3.91 -5.51 31.12
C TYR A 253 -3.17 -4.33 30.51
N TYR A 254 -2.62 -4.54 29.32
CA TYR A 254 -1.95 -3.51 28.53
C TYR A 254 -2.48 -3.50 27.10
N GLU A 255 -2.57 -2.30 26.51
CA GLU A 255 -2.56 -2.16 25.07
C GLU A 255 -1.20 -1.67 24.60
N VAL A 256 -0.62 -2.40 23.66
CA VAL A 256 0.62 -2.00 22.98
C VAL A 256 0.26 -1.34 21.67
N TRP A 257 0.67 -0.08 21.49
CA TRP A 257 0.37 0.74 20.33
C TRP A 257 1.64 1.00 19.52
N ALA A 258 1.56 0.94 18.19
CA ALA A 258 2.67 1.27 17.30
C ALA A 258 2.37 2.49 16.43
N ARG A 259 3.33 3.42 16.37
CA ARG A 259 3.24 4.67 15.59
C ARG A 259 4.52 4.88 14.78
N ALA A 260 4.38 4.83 13.46
CA ALA A 260 5.41 5.29 12.53
C ALA A 260 5.27 6.80 12.26
N THR A 261 6.43 7.44 12.03
CA THR A 261 6.56 8.83 11.56
C THR A 261 7.41 8.84 10.29
N ASP A 262 6.96 9.54 9.26
CA ASP A 262 7.71 9.68 8.01
C ASP A 262 8.83 10.74 8.08
N ASP A 263 9.63 10.81 7.03
CA ASP A 263 10.72 11.78 6.85
C ASP A 263 10.28 13.25 6.77
N HIS A 264 8.99 13.53 6.71
CA HIS A 264 8.39 14.85 6.78
C HIS A 264 7.77 15.17 8.16
N GLY A 265 7.90 14.26 9.13
CA GLY A 265 7.34 14.42 10.47
C GLY A 265 5.85 14.12 10.56
N THR A 266 5.22 13.59 9.50
CA THR A 266 3.83 13.14 9.57
C THR A 266 3.78 11.82 10.32
N MET A 267 2.95 11.74 11.35
CA MET A 267 2.77 10.53 12.16
C MET A 267 1.39 9.90 11.93
N GLN A 268 1.29 8.60 12.17
CA GLN A 268 -0.01 7.92 12.21
C GLN A 268 -0.94 8.56 13.25
N PRO A 269 -2.25 8.73 12.96
CA PRO A 269 -3.21 9.27 13.92
C PRO A 269 -3.75 8.18 14.86
N PHE A 270 -4.35 8.61 15.98
CA PHE A 270 -5.08 7.70 16.89
C PHE A 270 -6.28 7.04 16.19
N ALA A 271 -6.96 7.78 15.33
CA ALA A 271 -8.09 7.32 14.54
C ALA A 271 -7.98 7.82 13.10
N VAL A 272 -8.50 7.04 12.16
CA VAL A 272 -8.53 7.44 10.75
C VAL A 272 -9.55 8.54 10.51
N ALA A 273 -9.21 9.51 9.66
CA ALA A 273 -10.19 10.47 9.14
C ALA A 273 -11.23 9.75 8.27
N TRP A 274 -12.50 9.89 8.63
CA TRP A 274 -13.58 9.18 7.92
C TRP A 274 -13.66 9.59 6.44
N ASN A 275 -13.92 8.62 5.57
CA ASN A 275 -14.29 8.86 4.17
C ASN A 275 -15.27 7.78 3.68
N PRO A 276 -16.15 8.08 2.69
CA PRO A 276 -17.25 7.18 2.31
C PRO A 276 -16.86 5.79 1.81
N LYS A 277 -15.60 5.61 1.38
CA LYS A 277 -15.10 4.36 0.79
C LYS A 277 -14.14 3.59 1.71
N GLY A 278 -13.87 4.12 2.90
CA GLY A 278 -13.01 3.49 3.89
C GLY A 278 -11.61 3.24 3.34
N TYR A 279 -11.04 4.21 2.63
CA TYR A 279 -9.69 4.13 2.10
C TYR A 279 -8.67 4.80 3.02
N LEU A 280 -7.40 4.41 2.86
CA LEU A 280 -6.26 5.07 3.51
C LEU A 280 -6.30 5.01 5.04
N ASN A 281 -6.81 3.92 5.63
CA ASN A 281 -6.68 3.75 7.07
C ASN A 281 -5.20 3.54 7.43
N ASN A 282 -4.66 4.53 8.13
CA ASN A 282 -3.33 4.51 8.71
C ASN A 282 -3.33 4.78 10.21
N SER A 283 -4.46 4.58 10.91
CA SER A 283 -4.50 4.69 12.37
C SER A 283 -3.46 3.78 13.02
N MET A 284 -2.95 4.18 14.18
CA MET A 284 -2.00 3.38 14.96
C MET A 284 -2.53 1.96 15.15
N HIS A 285 -1.69 0.96 14.90
CA HIS A 285 -2.05 -0.44 15.19
C HIS A 285 -1.89 -0.68 16.68
N ARG A 286 -2.82 -1.43 17.27
CA ARG A 286 -2.80 -1.78 18.68
C ARG A 286 -3.11 -3.25 18.87
N ILE A 287 -2.40 -3.88 19.80
CA ILE A 287 -2.70 -5.21 20.31
C ILE A 287 -2.93 -5.13 21.81
N ALA A 288 -3.68 -6.08 22.36
CA ALA A 288 -3.93 -6.17 23.78
C ALA A 288 -3.26 -7.41 24.37
N LEU A 289 -2.66 -7.30 25.55
CA LEU A 289 -2.04 -8.43 26.26
C LEU A 289 -2.27 -8.31 27.76
N ASN A 290 -2.09 -9.42 28.48
CA ASN A 290 -2.06 -9.42 29.94
C ASN A 290 -0.69 -9.89 30.43
N VAL A 291 -0.14 -9.17 31.40
CA VAL A 291 1.06 -9.53 32.15
C VAL A 291 0.61 -10.23 33.43
N ALA A 292 1.11 -11.44 33.66
CA ALA A 292 0.79 -12.26 34.83
C ALA A 292 1.38 -11.70 36.13
#